data_AF-A0A949TSC2-F1
#
_entry.id   AF-A0A949TSC2-F1
#
_cell.length_a   1.000
_cell.length_b   1.000
_cell.length_c   1.000
_cell.angle_alpha   90.00
_cell.angle_beta   90.00
_cell.angle_gamma   90.00
#
_symmetry.space_group_name_H-M   'P 1'
#
loop_
_entity.id
_entity.type
_entity.pdbx_description
1 polymer ?
#
loop_
_entity_poly.entity_id
_entity_poly.type
_entity_poly.pdbx_seq_one_letter_code
_entity_poly.pdbx_strand_id
1 'polypeptide(L)'
;MSDGTRPAFNPGMTGDQFLGWYWEKEMLETICETLQLSRAGSKAELRHRIAARLDGQSEERPTTKPTQQTNRINWSKAALTGGEIIDDQISFGPNVRGFFKAEIGKGFTCSGEFMAWVRAHPGYSLNDAIAAWYEIEARNRAAPDQKPIAKHNNYLRYLRAFKAANPELTQDDGKRCWKAKKLRPTGPDGYVQYGDGDLAALDD
;
A
#
# COMPACT_ATOMS: atom_id res chain seq x y z
N MET A 1 -29.51 8.13 10.87
CA MET A 1 -28.84 7.59 12.07
C MET A 1 -28.31 6.21 11.70
N SER A 2 -27.14 6.15 11.07
CA SER A 2 -26.51 4.86 10.77
C SER A 2 -25.66 4.53 11.98
N ASP A 3 -26.05 3.47 12.69
CA ASP A 3 -25.36 2.92 13.84
C ASP A 3 -23.86 2.81 13.52
N GLY A 4 -23.00 3.27 14.42
CA GLY A 4 -21.57 3.53 14.17
C GLY A 4 -20.69 2.29 13.93
N THR A 5 -21.28 1.21 13.43
CA THR A 5 -20.66 -0.09 13.23
C THR A 5 -20.70 -0.46 11.75
N ARG A 6 -19.53 -0.84 11.21
CA ARG A 6 -19.38 -1.31 9.84
C ARG A 6 -20.35 -2.48 9.59
N PRO A 7 -21.24 -2.39 8.58
CA PRO A 7 -22.21 -3.43 8.31
C PRO A 7 -21.50 -4.74 7.94
N ALA A 8 -22.13 -5.86 8.25
CA ALA A 8 -21.72 -7.13 7.71
C ALA A 8 -21.77 -7.07 6.17
N PHE A 9 -20.82 -7.72 5.51
CA PHE A 9 -20.87 -7.86 4.07
C PHE A 9 -22.16 -8.60 3.66
N ASN A 10 -22.86 -8.07 2.66
CA ASN A 10 -24.08 -8.61 2.10
C ASN A 10 -23.96 -8.57 0.56
N PRO A 11 -24.11 -9.69 -0.16
CA PRO A 11 -24.07 -9.72 -1.63
C PRO A 11 -25.10 -8.82 -2.33
N GLY A 12 -26.15 -8.36 -1.63
CA GLY A 12 -27.17 -7.47 -2.17
C GLY A 12 -26.88 -5.96 -2.05
N MET A 13 -25.72 -5.54 -1.52
CA MET A 13 -25.33 -4.12 -1.48
C MET A 13 -24.77 -3.65 -2.83
N THR A 14 -24.87 -2.36 -3.14
CA THR A 14 -24.23 -1.78 -4.34
C THR A 14 -22.72 -1.62 -4.16
N GLY A 15 -21.98 -1.47 -5.27
CA GLY A 15 -20.55 -1.18 -5.25
C GLY A 15 -20.23 0.09 -4.46
N ASP A 16 -21.03 1.15 -4.61
CA ASP A 16 -20.89 2.40 -3.85
C ASP A 16 -21.08 2.19 -2.34
N GLN A 17 -22.11 1.44 -1.96
CA GLN A 17 -22.34 1.09 -0.55
C GLN A 17 -21.16 0.32 0.03
N PHE A 18 -20.58 -0.61 -0.73
CA PHE A 18 -19.40 -1.37 -0.33
C PHE A 18 -18.14 -0.49 -0.21
N LEU A 19 -17.89 0.39 -1.19
CA LEU A 19 -16.71 1.25 -1.24
C LEU A 19 -16.71 2.32 -0.14
N GLY A 20 -17.89 2.70 0.37
CA GLY A 20 -18.05 3.59 1.53
C GLY A 20 -17.49 3.05 2.86
N TRP A 21 -17.02 1.79 2.90
CA TRP A 21 -16.44 1.20 4.11
C TRP A 21 -15.00 0.76 3.95
N TYR A 22 -14.25 0.80 5.05
CA TYR A 22 -12.92 0.20 5.13
C TYR A 22 -13.02 -1.31 5.36
N TRP A 23 -12.34 -2.07 4.51
CA TRP A 23 -12.27 -3.53 4.58
C TRP A 23 -10.82 -3.96 4.79
N GLU A 24 -10.55 -4.79 5.79
CA GLU A 24 -9.23 -5.41 5.95
C GLU A 24 -8.95 -6.39 4.79
N LYS A 25 -7.67 -6.64 4.50
CA LYS A 25 -7.29 -7.47 3.36
C LYS A 25 -7.87 -8.89 3.44
N GLU A 26 -7.79 -9.51 4.60
CA GLU A 26 -8.35 -10.85 4.86
C GLU A 26 -9.86 -10.88 4.58
N MET A 27 -10.59 -9.87 5.03
CA MET A 27 -12.03 -9.75 4.77
C MET A 27 -12.31 -9.58 3.27
N LEU A 28 -11.51 -8.80 2.54
CA LEU A 28 -11.65 -8.68 1.08
C LEU A 28 -11.43 -10.03 0.38
N GLU A 29 -10.48 -10.84 0.86
CA GLU A 29 -10.22 -12.17 0.32
C GLU A 29 -11.41 -13.12 0.59
N THR A 30 -12.00 -13.09 1.79
CA THR A 30 -13.22 -13.85 2.14
C THR A 30 -14.42 -13.43 1.29
N ILE A 31 -14.58 -12.13 1.05
CA ILE A 31 -15.66 -11.62 0.20
C ILE A 31 -15.47 -12.08 -1.25
N CYS A 32 -14.24 -12.05 -1.77
CA CYS A 32 -13.93 -12.59 -3.10
C CYS A 32 -14.30 -14.07 -3.19
N GLU A 33 -13.96 -14.88 -2.19
CA GLU A 33 -14.34 -16.30 -2.15
C GLU A 33 -15.86 -16.51 -2.16
N THR A 34 -16.59 -15.73 -1.37
CA THR A 34 -18.06 -15.76 -1.30
C THR A 34 -18.70 -15.40 -2.65
N LEU A 35 -18.13 -14.43 -3.37
CA LEU A 35 -18.59 -13.99 -4.68
C LEU A 35 -18.01 -14.81 -5.84
N GLN A 36 -17.22 -15.85 -5.56
CA GLN A 36 -16.50 -16.69 -6.55
C GLN A 36 -15.57 -15.88 -7.47
N LEU A 37 -14.94 -14.84 -6.93
CA LEU A 37 -13.96 -13.98 -7.58
C LEU A 37 -12.53 -14.41 -7.28
N SER A 38 -11.59 -14.04 -8.16
CA SER A 38 -10.16 -14.19 -7.86
C SER A 38 -9.74 -13.44 -6.59
N ARG A 39 -8.95 -14.09 -5.71
CA ARG A 39 -8.31 -13.48 -4.53
C ARG A 39 -6.95 -12.84 -4.84
N ALA A 40 -6.51 -12.87 -6.10
CA ALA A 40 -5.23 -12.31 -6.51
C ALA A 40 -5.27 -10.77 -6.62
N GLY A 41 -4.16 -10.15 -6.25
CA GLY A 41 -3.93 -8.71 -6.40
C GLY A 41 -3.80 -7.94 -5.09
N SER A 42 -3.63 -6.64 -5.23
CA SER A 42 -3.59 -5.65 -4.18
C SER A 42 -4.97 -5.37 -3.57
N LYS A 43 -4.98 -4.71 -2.42
CA LYS A 43 -6.21 -4.28 -1.73
C LYS A 43 -7.12 -3.42 -2.62
N ALA A 44 -6.53 -2.57 -3.47
CA ALA A 44 -7.28 -1.72 -4.39
C ALA A 44 -7.92 -2.55 -5.51
N GLU A 45 -7.17 -3.49 -6.09
CA GLU A 45 -7.68 -4.40 -7.12
C GLU A 45 -8.81 -5.30 -6.59
N LEU A 46 -8.66 -5.83 -5.37
CA LEU A 46 -9.70 -6.60 -4.69
C LEU A 46 -10.97 -5.74 -4.46
N ARG A 47 -10.82 -4.51 -3.96
CA ARG A 47 -11.96 -3.58 -3.75
C ARG A 47 -12.69 -3.26 -5.06
N HIS A 48 -11.94 -2.94 -6.11
CA HIS A 48 -12.52 -2.62 -7.41
C HIS A 48 -13.29 -3.82 -8.00
N ARG A 49 -12.71 -5.01 -7.93
CA ARG A 49 -13.33 -6.26 -8.42
C ARG A 49 -14.63 -6.58 -7.70
N ILE A 50 -14.63 -6.45 -6.37
CA ILE A 50 -15.84 -6.68 -5.56
C ILE A 50 -16.92 -5.66 -5.92
N ALA A 51 -16.58 -4.37 -5.98
CA ALA A 51 -17.53 -3.31 -6.33
C ALA A 51 -18.16 -3.56 -7.72
N ALA A 52 -17.33 -3.83 -8.74
CA ALA A 52 -17.81 -4.14 -10.08
C ALA A 52 -18.78 -5.34 -10.11
N ARG A 53 -18.47 -6.40 -9.34
CA ARG A 53 -19.32 -7.60 -9.25
C ARG A 53 -20.66 -7.33 -8.58
N LEU A 54 -20.68 -6.47 -7.55
CA LEU A 54 -21.89 -6.03 -6.86
C LEU A 54 -22.79 -5.19 -7.78
N ASP A 55 -22.19 -4.37 -8.64
CA ASP A 55 -22.90 -3.56 -9.65
C ASP A 55 -23.31 -4.38 -10.90
N GLY A 56 -23.19 -5.71 -10.84
CA GLY A 56 -23.64 -6.62 -11.90
C GLY A 56 -22.69 -6.76 -13.09
N GLN A 57 -21.46 -6.27 -12.99
CA GLN A 57 -20.46 -6.45 -14.04
C GLN A 57 -19.87 -7.87 -13.96
N SER A 58 -19.76 -8.52 -15.13
CA SER A 58 -19.12 -9.84 -15.27
C SER A 58 -17.62 -9.73 -15.04
N GLU A 59 -17.01 -10.76 -14.45
CA GLU A 59 -15.57 -10.78 -14.17
C GLU A 59 -14.76 -10.71 -15.48
N GLU A 60 -14.14 -9.56 -15.77
CA GLU A 60 -13.02 -9.52 -16.70
C GLU A 60 -11.84 -10.21 -16.00
N ARG A 61 -11.65 -11.50 -16.32
CA ARG A 61 -10.50 -12.27 -15.89
C ARG A 61 -9.24 -11.42 -16.20
N PRO A 62 -8.37 -11.11 -15.22
CA PRO A 62 -7.24 -10.24 -15.46
C PRO A 62 -6.42 -10.82 -16.62
N THR A 63 -6.42 -10.12 -17.74
CA THR A 63 -5.59 -10.46 -18.87
C THR A 63 -4.16 -10.21 -18.42
N THR A 64 -3.44 -11.28 -18.09
CA THR A 64 -1.99 -11.21 -17.99
C THR A 64 -1.50 -10.76 -19.34
N LYS A 65 -1.18 -9.47 -19.49
CA LYS A 65 -0.63 -8.94 -20.74
C LYS A 65 0.58 -9.82 -21.08
N PRO A 66 0.64 -10.40 -22.29
CA PRO A 66 1.84 -11.13 -22.71
C PRO A 66 3.01 -10.17 -22.65
N THR A 67 3.97 -10.44 -21.77
CA THR A 67 5.20 -9.65 -21.72
C THR A 67 5.93 -9.89 -23.03
N GLN A 68 5.91 -8.90 -23.92
CA GLN A 68 6.69 -8.95 -25.15
C GLN A 68 8.15 -9.21 -24.80
N GLN A 69 8.66 -10.34 -25.29
CA GLN A 69 10.00 -10.81 -25.09
C GLN A 69 10.95 -9.95 -25.93
N THR A 70 11.33 -8.80 -25.39
CA THR A 70 12.51 -8.07 -25.81
C THR A 70 13.71 -8.61 -25.03
N ASN A 71 14.92 -8.37 -25.54
CA ASN A 71 16.19 -8.88 -25.03
C ASN A 71 16.57 -8.21 -23.69
N ARG A 72 15.68 -8.31 -22.70
CA ARG A 72 15.70 -7.62 -21.40
C ARG A 72 16.30 -8.50 -20.32
N ILE A 73 16.81 -7.84 -19.28
CA ILE A 73 17.40 -8.52 -18.13
C ILE A 73 16.32 -9.33 -17.43
N ASN A 74 16.58 -10.62 -17.22
CA ASN A 74 15.73 -11.42 -16.35
C ASN A 74 16.07 -11.10 -14.89
N TRP A 75 15.50 -10.02 -14.35
CA TRP A 75 15.78 -9.52 -12.99
C TRP A 75 15.60 -10.58 -11.88
N SER A 76 14.83 -11.64 -12.14
CA SER A 76 14.63 -12.73 -11.17
C SER A 76 15.77 -13.75 -11.11
N LYS A 77 16.60 -13.85 -12.17
CA LYS A 77 17.61 -14.92 -12.34
C LYS A 77 18.98 -14.43 -12.81
N ALA A 78 19.07 -13.21 -13.35
CA ALA A 78 20.31 -12.66 -13.86
C ALA A 78 21.34 -12.50 -12.74
N ALA A 79 22.61 -12.76 -13.06
CA ALA A 79 23.73 -12.40 -12.21
C ALA A 79 23.91 -10.88 -12.29
N LEU A 80 23.48 -10.18 -11.24
CA LEU A 80 23.46 -8.71 -11.22
C LEU A 80 24.83 -8.17 -10.83
N THR A 81 25.25 -7.09 -11.50
CA THR A 81 26.44 -6.32 -11.17
C THR A 81 26.08 -4.84 -11.07
N GLY A 82 26.93 -4.04 -10.42
CA GLY A 82 26.69 -2.59 -10.29
C GLY A 82 26.52 -1.84 -11.61
N GLY A 83 27.08 -2.36 -12.72
CA GLY A 83 26.98 -1.76 -14.05
C GLY A 83 25.70 -2.09 -14.82
N GLU A 84 24.84 -2.98 -14.31
CA GLU A 84 23.60 -3.34 -14.99
C GLU A 84 22.68 -2.12 -15.13
N ILE A 85 22.17 -1.91 -16.33
CA ILE A 85 21.31 -0.78 -16.65
C ILE A 85 19.86 -1.12 -16.30
N ILE A 86 19.23 -0.25 -15.51
CA ILE A 86 17.85 -0.35 -15.08
C ILE A 86 16.93 -0.15 -16.29
N ASP A 87 16.03 -1.11 -16.49
CA ASP A 87 14.97 -1.04 -17.49
C ASP A 87 13.60 -0.74 -16.85
N ASP A 88 12.59 -0.55 -17.70
CA ASP A 88 11.21 -0.28 -17.29
C ASP A 88 10.51 -1.48 -16.64
N GLN A 89 11.15 -2.66 -16.60
CA GLN A 89 10.60 -3.92 -16.10
C GLN A 89 11.29 -4.42 -14.84
N ILE A 90 12.17 -3.63 -14.23
CA ILE A 90 12.84 -4.00 -13.00
C ILE A 90 11.85 -4.44 -11.92
N SER A 91 12.12 -5.62 -11.35
CA SER A 91 11.29 -6.21 -10.31
C SER A 91 12.09 -6.38 -9.02
N PHE A 92 11.57 -5.86 -7.92
CA PHE A 92 12.21 -5.95 -6.60
C PHE A 92 11.94 -7.30 -5.92
N GLY A 93 12.22 -8.39 -6.63
CA GLY A 93 12.16 -9.76 -6.11
C GLY A 93 13.37 -10.10 -5.23
N PRO A 94 13.47 -11.35 -4.74
CA PRO A 94 14.57 -11.80 -3.90
C PRO A 94 15.96 -11.57 -4.50
N ASN A 95 16.11 -11.74 -5.83
CA ASN A 95 17.39 -11.56 -6.52
C ASN A 95 17.88 -10.09 -6.45
N VAL A 96 17.08 -9.14 -6.97
CA VAL A 96 17.42 -7.70 -6.94
C VAL A 96 17.60 -7.18 -5.51
N ARG A 97 16.73 -7.59 -4.57
CA ARG A 97 16.88 -7.23 -3.15
C ARG A 97 18.14 -7.83 -2.54
N GLY A 98 18.50 -9.05 -2.93
CA GLY A 98 19.71 -9.74 -2.51
C GLY A 98 20.96 -9.01 -2.98
N PHE A 99 20.99 -8.59 -4.25
CA PHE A 99 22.06 -7.75 -4.80
C PHE A 99 22.25 -6.47 -3.99
N PHE A 100 21.20 -5.65 -3.83
CA PHE A 100 21.33 -4.40 -3.07
C PHE A 100 21.73 -4.63 -1.62
N LYS A 101 21.23 -5.69 -0.98
CA LYS A 101 21.61 -6.06 0.39
C LYS A 101 23.07 -6.49 0.48
N ALA A 102 23.63 -7.14 -0.53
CA ALA A 102 25.03 -7.52 -0.59
C ALA A 102 25.93 -6.28 -0.73
N GLU A 103 25.57 -5.35 -1.61
CA GLU A 103 26.35 -4.14 -1.88
C GLU A 103 26.26 -3.09 -0.75
N ILE A 104 25.06 -2.84 -0.23
CA ILE A 104 24.81 -1.79 0.78
C ILE A 104 24.99 -2.33 2.21
N GLY A 105 24.73 -3.62 2.41
CA GLY A 105 24.85 -4.29 3.70
C GLY A 105 23.58 -4.29 4.55
N LYS A 106 23.74 -4.57 5.86
CA LYS A 106 22.64 -4.84 6.81
C LYS A 106 21.65 -3.69 6.99
N GLY A 107 22.05 -2.45 6.67
CA GLY A 107 21.19 -1.27 6.76
C GLY A 107 20.23 -1.12 5.59
N PHE A 108 20.36 -1.92 4.53
CA PHE A 108 19.54 -1.81 3.34
C PHE A 108 18.05 -2.05 3.64
N THR A 109 17.23 -1.06 3.26
CA THR A 109 15.78 -1.22 3.19
C THR A 109 15.29 -0.90 1.78
N CYS A 110 14.56 -1.83 1.17
CA CYS A 110 13.93 -1.62 -0.13
C CYS A 110 12.61 -0.85 0.07
N SER A 111 12.75 0.44 0.39
CA SER A 111 11.63 1.33 0.73
C SER A 111 10.77 1.66 -0.50
N GLY A 112 9.53 2.05 -0.28
CA GLY A 112 8.62 2.47 -1.35
C GLY A 112 9.15 3.64 -2.18
N GLU A 113 9.85 4.55 -1.51
CA GLU A 113 10.50 5.69 -2.15
C GLU A 113 11.68 5.27 -3.02
N PHE A 114 12.56 4.40 -2.50
CA PHE A 114 13.66 3.87 -3.29
C PHE A 114 13.14 3.14 -4.53
N MET A 115 12.11 2.30 -4.38
CA MET A 115 11.47 1.63 -5.51
C MET A 115 10.86 2.61 -6.53
N ALA A 116 10.29 3.71 -6.06
CA ALA A 116 9.74 4.75 -6.92
C ALA A 116 10.85 5.49 -7.69
N TRP A 117 11.96 5.82 -7.01
CA TRP A 117 13.13 6.44 -7.64
C TRP A 117 13.66 5.56 -8.76
N VAL A 118 13.94 4.29 -8.49
CA VAL A 118 14.50 3.36 -9.49
C VAL A 118 13.58 3.23 -10.71
N ARG A 119 12.26 3.14 -10.51
CA ARG A 119 11.28 3.05 -11.61
C ARG A 119 11.17 4.34 -12.44
N ALA A 120 11.53 5.49 -11.87
CA ALA A 120 11.53 6.76 -12.56
C ALA A 120 12.83 7.03 -13.35
N HIS A 121 13.86 6.20 -13.18
CA HIS A 121 15.17 6.37 -13.80
C HIS A 121 15.63 5.16 -14.65
N PRO A 122 14.85 4.72 -15.66
CA PRO A 122 15.39 3.82 -16.68
C PRO A 122 16.64 4.41 -17.35
N GLY A 123 17.62 3.56 -17.68
CA GLY A 123 18.90 3.98 -18.27
C GLY A 123 20.01 4.27 -17.26
N TYR A 124 19.69 4.33 -15.96
CA TYR A 124 20.68 4.44 -14.88
C TYR A 124 21.21 3.06 -14.50
N SER A 125 22.40 2.99 -13.91
CA SER A 125 22.99 1.74 -13.44
C SER A 125 22.49 1.35 -12.04
N LEU A 126 22.68 0.08 -11.66
CA LEU A 126 22.44 -0.35 -10.28
C LEU A 126 23.37 0.37 -9.27
N ASN A 127 24.56 0.79 -9.67
CA ASN A 127 25.43 1.65 -8.85
C ASN A 127 24.84 3.03 -8.61
N ASP A 128 24.20 3.63 -9.63
CA ASP A 128 23.50 4.89 -9.45
C ASP A 128 22.32 4.73 -8.48
N ALA A 129 21.61 3.60 -8.55
CA ALA A 129 20.58 3.28 -7.56
C ALA A 129 21.15 3.11 -6.15
N ILE A 130 22.34 2.54 -5.98
CA ILE A 130 23.01 2.45 -4.67
C ILE A 130 23.31 3.86 -4.14
N ALA A 131 23.86 4.76 -4.97
CA ALA A 131 24.12 6.14 -4.59
C ALA A 131 22.82 6.87 -4.18
N ALA A 132 21.77 6.76 -4.99
CA ALA A 132 20.46 7.32 -4.69
C ALA A 132 19.85 6.76 -3.39
N TRP A 133 20.07 5.48 -3.08
CA TRP A 133 19.62 4.91 -1.81
C TRP A 133 20.24 5.61 -0.60
N TYR A 134 21.56 5.89 -0.64
CA TYR A 134 22.24 6.61 0.44
C TYR A 134 21.71 8.04 0.59
N GLU A 135 21.46 8.74 -0.51
CA GLU A 135 20.87 10.08 -0.49
C GLU A 135 19.46 10.09 0.11
N ILE A 136 18.61 9.14 -0.33
CA ILE A 136 17.25 8.96 0.18
C ILE A 136 17.29 8.68 1.68
N GLU A 137 18.17 7.80 2.15
CA GLU A 137 18.27 7.46 3.56
C GLU A 137 18.85 8.60 4.41
N ALA A 138 19.86 9.33 3.91
CA ALA A 138 20.39 10.51 4.58
C ALA A 138 19.31 11.59 4.75
N ARG A 139 18.56 11.89 3.68
CA ARG A 139 17.45 12.84 3.70
C ARG A 139 16.34 12.39 4.65
N ASN A 140 15.98 11.11 4.62
CA ASN A 140 14.96 10.54 5.51
C ASN A 140 15.39 10.54 6.98
N ARG A 141 16.69 10.41 7.26
CA ARG A 141 17.22 10.53 8.63
C ARG A 141 17.24 11.98 9.11
N ALA A 142 17.51 12.93 8.22
CA ALA A 142 17.50 14.35 8.55
C ALA A 142 16.08 14.89 8.84
N ALA A 143 15.05 14.34 8.19
CA ALA A 143 13.67 14.78 8.34
C ALA A 143 12.67 13.61 8.40
N PRO A 144 12.69 12.80 9.48
CA PRO A 144 11.86 11.59 9.60
C PRO A 144 10.35 11.89 9.54
N ASP A 145 9.93 13.03 10.10
CA ASP A 145 8.52 13.44 10.14
C ASP A 145 7.98 13.88 8.77
N GLN A 146 8.88 14.26 7.85
CA GLN A 146 8.54 14.68 6.49
C GLN A 146 8.48 13.51 5.51
N LYS A 147 8.88 12.31 5.92
CA LYS A 147 8.94 11.13 5.05
C LYS A 147 7.54 10.82 4.49
N PRO A 148 7.31 10.85 3.17
CA PRO A 148 5.96 10.70 2.61
C PRO A 148 5.37 9.33 2.96
N ILE A 149 4.13 9.31 3.44
CA ILE A 149 3.37 8.07 3.64
C ILE A 149 2.48 7.86 2.42
N ALA A 150 2.61 6.70 1.78
CA ALA A 150 1.82 6.38 0.60
C ALA A 150 0.30 6.52 0.87
N LYS A 151 -0.44 7.07 -0.10
CA LYS A 151 -1.88 7.38 0.04
C LYS A 151 -2.71 6.20 0.55
N HIS A 152 -2.39 4.99 0.11
CA HIS A 152 -3.08 3.75 0.47
C HIS A 152 -2.80 3.26 1.90
N ASN A 153 -1.75 3.74 2.57
CA ASN A 153 -1.40 3.35 3.93
C ASN A 153 -2.21 4.17 4.96
N ASN A 154 -3.49 3.86 5.04
CA ASN A 154 -4.46 4.52 5.91
C ASN A 154 -4.00 4.55 7.37
N TYR A 155 -3.50 3.43 7.89
CA TYR A 155 -3.09 3.31 9.29
C TYR A 155 -1.97 4.28 9.67
N LEU A 156 -0.86 4.30 8.91
CA LEU A 156 0.24 5.21 9.23
C LEU A 156 -0.14 6.68 8.99
N ARG A 157 -0.94 6.97 7.95
CA ARG A 157 -1.44 8.33 7.71
C ARG A 157 -2.31 8.81 8.86
N TYR A 158 -3.20 7.95 9.34
CA TYR A 158 -4.06 8.23 10.49
C TYR A 158 -3.24 8.50 11.75
N LEU A 159 -2.30 7.61 12.10
CA LEU A 159 -1.48 7.79 13.31
C LEU A 159 -0.60 9.03 13.25
N ARG A 160 -0.06 9.38 12.07
CA ARG A 160 0.70 10.63 11.91
C ARG A 160 -0.19 11.86 12.11
N ALA A 161 -1.38 11.87 11.52
CA ALA A 161 -2.34 12.96 11.70
C ALA A 161 -2.78 13.08 13.17
N PHE A 162 -3.08 11.96 13.83
CA PHE A 162 -3.37 11.91 15.26
C PHE A 162 -2.24 12.52 16.10
N LYS A 163 -0.99 12.10 15.88
CA LYS A 163 0.15 12.59 16.67
C LYS A 163 0.46 14.07 16.42
N ALA A 164 0.24 14.56 15.20
CA ALA A 164 0.41 15.97 14.86
C ALA A 164 -0.65 16.86 15.53
N ALA A 165 -1.90 16.38 15.62
CA ALA A 165 -3.00 17.08 16.27
C ALA A 165 -2.96 16.97 17.81
N ASN A 166 -2.36 15.90 18.35
CA ASN A 166 -2.32 15.61 19.79
C ASN A 166 -0.88 15.27 20.24
N PRO A 167 0.04 16.25 20.33
CA PRO A 167 1.44 16.02 20.69
C PRO A 167 1.64 15.39 22.07
N GLU A 168 0.75 15.65 23.01
CA GLU A 168 0.75 15.14 24.39
C GLU A 168 0.23 13.70 24.52
N LEU A 169 -0.58 13.23 23.57
CA LEU A 169 -1.15 11.88 23.62
C LEU A 169 -0.16 10.82 23.12
N THR A 170 -0.35 9.60 23.61
CA THR A 170 0.52 8.48 23.31
C THR A 170 0.19 7.83 21.98
N GLN A 171 1.12 7.03 21.46
CA GLN A 171 0.86 6.25 20.25
C GLN A 171 -0.27 5.22 20.47
N ASP A 172 -0.42 4.71 21.69
CA ASP A 172 -1.47 3.72 22.02
C ASP A 172 -2.85 4.35 22.04
N ASP A 173 -2.98 5.61 22.45
CA ASP A 173 -4.22 6.39 22.32
C ASP A 173 -4.63 6.51 20.85
N GLY A 174 -3.67 6.81 19.98
CA GLY A 174 -3.90 6.85 18.53
C GLY A 174 -4.36 5.50 17.96
N LYS A 175 -3.83 4.38 18.46
CA LYS A 175 -4.27 3.03 18.07
C LYS A 175 -5.69 2.73 18.55
N ARG A 176 -6.08 3.19 19.75
CA ARG A 176 -7.45 3.07 20.27
C ARG A 176 -8.44 3.84 19.39
N CYS A 177 -8.13 5.11 19.10
CA CYS A 177 -8.92 5.96 18.21
C CYS A 177 -9.07 5.33 16.81
N TRP A 178 -7.97 4.81 16.24
CA TRP A 178 -7.99 4.08 14.98
C TRP A 178 -8.92 2.87 15.01
N LYS A 179 -8.87 2.08 16.07
CA LYS A 179 -9.69 0.86 16.22
C LYS A 179 -11.18 1.18 16.21
N ALA A 180 -11.59 2.28 16.84
CA ALA A 180 -12.97 2.77 16.79
C ALA A 180 -13.31 3.39 15.42
N LYS A 181 -12.45 4.26 14.88
CA LYS A 181 -12.70 5.00 13.64
C LYS A 181 -12.85 4.09 12.42
N LYS A 182 -12.06 3.02 12.32
CA LYS A 182 -12.15 2.09 11.16
C LYS A 182 -13.48 1.33 11.06
N LEU A 183 -14.31 1.37 12.10
CA LEU A 183 -15.66 0.79 12.11
C LEU A 183 -16.74 1.80 11.70
N ARG A 184 -16.40 3.08 11.53
CA ARG A 184 -17.33 4.13 11.08
C ARG A 184 -17.29 4.25 9.54
N PRO A 185 -18.31 4.84 8.91
CA PRO A 185 -18.29 5.10 7.47
C PRO A 185 -17.05 5.90 7.08
N THR A 186 -16.33 5.43 6.07
CA THR A 186 -15.32 6.24 5.39
C THR A 186 -16.04 7.09 4.35
N GLY A 187 -15.59 8.33 4.14
CA GLY A 187 -16.20 9.19 3.10
C GLY A 187 -16.15 8.55 1.70
N PRO A 188 -16.65 9.24 0.67
CA PRO A 188 -16.71 8.70 -0.69
C PRO A 188 -15.34 8.31 -1.27
N ASP A 189 -14.24 8.78 -0.70
CA ASP A 189 -12.86 8.41 -1.09
C ASP A 189 -12.38 7.07 -0.49
N GLY A 190 -13.13 6.48 0.45
CA GLY A 190 -12.82 5.20 1.10
C GLY A 190 -11.58 5.24 2.00
N TYR A 191 -11.05 6.43 2.32
CA TYR A 191 -9.88 6.59 3.16
C TYR A 191 -10.27 6.93 4.60
N VAL A 192 -9.60 6.29 5.56
CA VAL A 192 -9.78 6.57 6.98
C VAL A 192 -8.90 7.75 7.35
N GLN A 193 -9.52 8.89 7.68
CA GLN A 193 -8.85 10.11 8.08
C GLN A 193 -9.12 10.42 9.56
N TYR A 194 -8.10 10.93 10.26
CA TYR A 194 -8.24 11.40 11.63
C TYR A 194 -9.10 12.66 11.67
N GLY A 195 -9.93 12.77 12.71
CA GLY A 195 -10.60 14.02 13.09
C GLY A 195 -10.85 14.03 14.60
N ASP A 196 -10.97 15.21 15.19
CA ASP A 196 -10.99 15.41 16.64
C ASP A 196 -12.08 14.61 17.37
N GLY A 197 -13.24 14.39 16.73
CA GLY A 197 -14.31 13.55 17.26
C GLY A 197 -13.97 12.06 17.42
N ASP A 198 -12.78 11.62 16.97
CA ASP A 198 -12.26 10.28 17.24
C ASP A 198 -11.71 10.14 18.67
N LEU A 199 -11.39 11.25 19.36
CA LEU A 199 -10.91 11.26 20.75
C LEU A 199 -11.91 10.70 21.75
N ALA A 200 -13.20 10.71 21.43
CA ALA A 200 -14.24 10.09 22.25
C ALA A 200 -13.99 8.60 22.54
N ALA A 201 -13.14 7.92 21.74
CA ALA A 201 -12.73 6.54 21.99
C ALA A 201 -11.71 6.36 23.14
N LEU A 202 -11.26 7.47 23.76
CA LEU A 202 -10.36 7.46 24.92
C LEU A 202 -11.11 7.60 26.24
N ASP A 203 -12.37 8.02 26.19
CA ASP A 203 -13.25 8.19 27.35
C ASP A 203 -13.97 6.88 27.76
N ASP A 204 -13.78 5.81 26.97
CA ASP A 204 -14.30 4.44 27.18
C ASP A 204 -13.29 3.49 27.85
#